data_AF-A0A7W6TYF4-F1
#
_entry.id   AF-A0A7W6TYF4-F1
#
_cell.length_a   1.000
_cell.length_b   1.000
_cell.length_c   1.000
_cell.angle_alpha   90.00
_cell.angle_beta   90.00
_cell.angle_gamma   90.00
#
_symmetry.space_group_name_H-M   'P 1'
#
loop_
_entity.id
_entity.type
_entity.pdbx_description
1 polymer ?
#
loop_
_entity_poly.entity_id
_entity_poly.type
_entity_poly.pdbx_seq_one_letter_code
_entity_poly.pdbx_strand_id
1 'polypeptide(L)' 'MGTTLNTLIGAGFQIRRVEEFAPTHEQIQQTPQLAEELERPMMLIVSASTSIAGEASKPS' A
#
# COMPACT_ATOMS: atom_id res chain seq x y z
N MET A 1 -1.04 -9.71 -7.27
CA MET A 1 -1.30 -9.02 -5.99
C MET A 1 -1.74 -9.97 -4.87
N GLY A 2 -2.66 -10.91 -5.12
CA GLY A 2 -3.21 -11.80 -4.07
C GLY A 2 -2.17 -12.52 -3.22
N THR A 3 -1.09 -13.07 -3.81
CA THR A 3 -0.03 -13.76 -3.05
C THR A 3 0.61 -12.85 -2.01
N THR A 4 0.97 -11.62 -2.35
CA THR A 4 1.64 -10.68 -1.43
C THR A 4 0.74 -10.32 -0.24
N LEU A 5 -0.53 -10.00 -0.51
CA LEU A 5 -1.49 -9.65 0.54
C LEU A 5 -1.77 -10.85 1.45
N ASN A 6 -1.96 -12.03 0.86
CA ASN A 6 -2.22 -13.25 1.61
C ASN A 6 -1.01 -13.64 2.49
N THR A 7 0.21 -13.42 2.02
CA THR A 7 1.42 -13.64 2.83
C THR A 7 1.47 -12.70 4.04
N LEU A 8 1.17 -11.41 3.85
CA LEU A 8 1.13 -10.45 4.95
C LEU A 8 0.04 -10.81 5.98
N ILE A 9 -1.15 -11.18 5.51
CA ILE A 9 -2.25 -11.65 6.37
C ILE A 9 -1.85 -12.92 7.12
N GLY A 10 -1.29 -13.91 6.41
CA GLY A 10 -0.81 -15.17 7.01
C GLY A 10 0.29 -14.96 8.03
N ALA A 11 1.09 -13.90 7.90
CA ALA A 11 2.09 -13.49 8.87
C ALA A 11 1.52 -12.68 10.06
N GLY A 12 0.20 -12.50 10.14
CA GLY A 12 -0.49 -11.83 11.26
C GLY A 12 -0.60 -10.31 11.13
N PHE A 13 -0.24 -9.73 9.98
CA PHE A 13 -0.44 -8.29 9.75
C PHE A 13 -1.90 -7.98 9.42
N GLN A 14 -2.41 -6.88 9.99
CA GLN A 14 -3.66 -6.28 9.54
C GLN A 14 -3.37 -5.31 8.39
N ILE A 15 -3.91 -5.60 7.20
CA ILE A 15 -3.82 -4.68 6.07
C ILE A 15 -4.71 -3.47 6.33
N ARG A 16 -4.14 -2.27 6.25
CA ARG A 16 -4.82 -1.00 6.52
C ARG A 16 -5.18 -0.26 5.25
N ARG A 17 -4.29 -0.27 4.26
CA ARG A 17 -4.48 0.40 2.97
C ARG A 17 -3.69 -0.32 1.89
N VAL A 18 -4.29 -0.40 0.71
CA VAL A 18 -3.65 -0.87 -0.52
C VAL A 18 -3.88 0.20 -1.57
N GLU A 19 -2.81 0.66 -2.19
CA GLU A 19 -2.86 1.62 -3.29
C GLU A 19 -2.04 1.10 -4.47
N GLU A 20 -2.53 1.40 -5.67
CA GLU A 20 -1.78 1.24 -6.89
C GLU A 20 -1.33 2.63 -7.33
N PHE A 21 -0.02 2.84 -7.40
CA PHE A 21 0.54 4.10 -7.81
C PHE A 21 0.74 4.13 -9.32
N ALA A 22 0.12 5.11 -9.95
CA ALA A 22 0.44 5.61 -11.29
C ALA A 22 0.75 7.12 -11.20
N PRO A 23 1.66 7.63 -12.03
CA PRO A 23 1.90 9.06 -12.11
C PRO A 23 0.63 9.80 -12.54
N THR A 24 0.35 10.94 -11.89
CA THR A 24 -0.81 11.78 -12.24
C THR A 24 -0.54 12.57 -13.51
N HIS A 25 -1.61 13.04 -14.17
CA HIS A 25 -1.47 13.91 -15.34
C HIS A 25 -0.60 15.15 -15.06
N GLU A 26 -0.74 15.76 -13.90
CA GLU A 26 0.08 16.92 -13.51
C GLU A 26 1.57 16.54 -13.38
N GLN A 27 1.88 15.40 -12.76
CA GLN A 27 3.25 14.89 -12.68
C GLN A 27 3.84 14.58 -14.05
N ILE A 28 3.03 14.06 -14.98
CA ILE A 28 3.45 13.81 -16.36
C ILE A 28 3.70 15.12 -17.10
N GLN A 29 2.89 16.16 -16.89
CA GLN A 29 3.14 17.48 -17.49
C GLN A 29 4.47 18.08 -17.01
N GLN A 30 4.82 17.89 -15.72
CA GLN A 30 6.09 18.35 -15.16
C GLN A 30 7.28 17.45 -15.55
N THR A 31 7.04 16.16 -15.79
CA THR A 31 8.06 15.19 -16.19
C THR A 31 7.51 14.24 -17.26
N PRO A 32 7.57 14.64 -18.54
CA PRO A 32 6.93 13.90 -19.64
C PRO A 32 7.35 12.44 -19.77
N GLN A 33 8.57 12.09 -19.36
CA GLN A 33 9.07 10.71 -19.36
C GLN A 33 8.28 9.78 -18.43
N LEU A 34 7.55 10.31 -17.44
CA LEU A 34 6.67 9.51 -16.58
C LEU A 34 5.44 8.97 -17.34
N ALA A 35 5.14 9.47 -18.54
CA ALA A 35 4.07 8.93 -19.36
C ALA A 35 4.32 7.46 -19.74
N GLU A 36 5.58 7.06 -19.98
CA GLU A 36 5.95 5.67 -20.31
C GLU A 36 5.67 4.71 -19.14
N GLU A 37 5.71 5.22 -17.91
CA GLU A 37 5.44 4.44 -16.70
C GLU A 37 3.93 4.16 -16.49
N LEU A 38 3.03 4.80 -17.25
CA LEU A 38 1.61 4.42 -17.28
C LEU A 38 1.37 3.06 -17.97
N GLU A 39 2.27 2.67 -18.89
CA GLU A 39 2.18 1.39 -19.59
C GLU A 39 2.94 0.26 -18.87
N ARG A 40 3.70 0.60 -17.82
CA ARG A 40 4.39 -0.36 -16.94
C ARG A 40 3.49 -0.76 -15.77
N PRO A 41 3.68 -1.95 -15.18
CA PRO A 41 2.86 -2.37 -14.05
C PRO A 41 2.97 -1.37 -12.90
N MET A 42 1.83 -0.78 -12.51
CA MET A 42 1.70 0.14 -11.37
C MET A 42 2.38 -0.41 -10.12
N MET A 43 3.06 0.46 -9.37
CA MET A 43 3.66 0.08 -8.10
C MET A 43 2.56 -0.22 -7.07
N LEU A 44 2.74 -1.27 -6.28
CA LEU A 44 1.83 -1.62 -5.19
C LEU A 44 2.35 -1.06 -3.87
N ILE A 45 1.57 -0.21 -3.22
CA ILE A 45 1.86 0.34 -1.89
C ILE A 45 0.89 -0.30 -0.89
N VAL A 46 1.42 -0.88 0.19
CA VAL A 46 0.63 -1.54 1.23
C VAL A 46 1.01 -0.97 2.59
N SER A 47 0.01 -0.48 3.33
CA SER A 47 0.13 -0.13 4.75
C SER A 47 -0.42 -1.25 5.60
N ALA A 48 0.33 -1.70 6.60
CA ALA A 48 -0.07 -2.78 7.49
C ALA A 48 0.39 -2.51 8.94
N SER A 49 -0.33 -3.07 9.91
CA SER A 49 -0.02 -2.91 11.33
C SER A 49 -0.10 -4.23 12.09
N THR A 50 0.72 -4.36 13.14
CA THR A 50 0.73 -5.53 14.04
C THR A 50 -0.19 -5.35 15.26
N SER A 51 -0.63 -4.13 15.54
CA SER A 51 -1.48 -3.85 16.70
C SER A 51 -2.92 -4.28 16.45
N ILE A 52 -3.42 -5.16 17.31
CA ILE A 52 -4.85 -5.23 17.60
C ILE A 52 -5.20 -3.98 18.42
N ALA A 53 -6.02 -3.09 17.88
CA ALA A 53 -6.55 -1.99 18.68
C ALA A 53 -7.58 -2.58 19.66
N GLY A 54 -7.13 -2.98 20.84
CA GLY A 54 -8.00 -3.54 21.87
C GLY A 54 -7.26 -4.32 22.94
N GLU A 55 -6.46 -3.64 23.76
CA GLU A 55 -6.29 -3.91 25.20
C GLU A 55 -5.32 -2.85 25.78
N ALA A 56 -5.82 -1.62 25.90
CA ALA A 56 -5.22 -0.68 26.82
C ALA A 56 -5.62 -1.13 28.24
N SER A 57 -4.73 -1.91 28.85
CA SER A 57 -4.75 -2.24 30.29
C SER A 57 -4.95 -0.95 31.08
N LYS A 58 -6.10 -0.86 31.77
CA LYS A 58 -6.42 0.24 32.69
C LYS A 58 -5.70 -0.09 34.01
N PRO A 59 -4.72 0.71 34.46
CA PRO A 59 -4.03 0.41 35.70
C PRO A 59 -4.97 0.64 36.89
N SER A 60 -5.01 -0.35 37.78
CA SER A 60 -5.70 -0.35 39.07
C SER A 60 -5.16 0.70 40.04
#